data_AF-A0A498LYR2-F1
#
_entry.id   AF-A0A498LYR2-F1
#
_cell.length_a   1.000
_cell.length_b   1.000
_cell.length_c   1.000
_cell.angle_alpha   90.00
_cell.angle_beta   90.00
_cell.angle_gamma   90.00
#
_symmetry.space_group_name_H-M   'P 1'
#
loop_
_entity.id
_entity.type
_entity.pdbx_description
1 polymer ?
#
loop_
_entity_poly.entity_id
_entity_poly.type
_entity_poly.pdbx_seq_one_letter_code
_entity_poly.pdbx_strand_id
1 'polypeptide(L)'
;MPVDCSRQLDETKPLSNLDHSYALPADPTDLKTRLSEALARVESLERDMRNVKKREQRAKNMVLALLEDLDGKNLINEELKHKLNFYSGKMKIKS
;
A
#
# COMPACT_ATOMS: atom_id res chain seq x y z
N MET A 1 -48.77 -29.10 -2.08
CA MET A 1 -48.53 -29.01 -3.53
C MET A 1 -47.17 -29.63 -3.80
N PRO A 2 -47.06 -30.67 -4.65
CA PRO A 2 -45.76 -31.25 -4.98
C PRO A 2 -45.05 -30.28 -5.94
N VAL A 3 -43.77 -30.02 -5.69
CA VAL A 3 -42.94 -29.17 -6.55
C VAL A 3 -42.40 -30.06 -7.66
N ASP A 4 -42.97 -29.93 -8.85
CA ASP A 4 -42.46 -30.58 -10.05
C ASP A 4 -41.12 -29.95 -10.45
N CYS A 5 -40.04 -30.65 -10.14
CA CYS A 5 -38.70 -30.41 -10.67
C CYS A 5 -38.62 -30.88 -12.14
N SER A 6 -39.28 -30.17 -13.05
CA SER A 6 -39.10 -30.40 -14.49
C SER A 6 -37.94 -29.58 -15.02
N ARG A 7 -36.81 -30.27 -15.06
CA ARG A 7 -35.53 -29.95 -15.69
C ARG A 7 -35.72 -29.71 -17.19
N GLN A 8 -35.61 -28.47 -17.64
CA GLN A 8 -35.28 -28.17 -19.03
C GLN A 8 -34.41 -26.90 -19.07
N LEU A 9 -33.11 -27.12 -18.93
CA LEU A 9 -32.09 -26.10 -19.13
C LEU A 9 -31.42 -26.47 -20.45
N ASP A 10 -31.84 -25.78 -21.50
CA ASP A 10 -31.32 -25.96 -22.85
C ASP A 10 -29.81 -25.73 -22.89
N GLU A 11 -29.19 -26.52 -23.75
CA GLU A 11 -27.76 -26.72 -23.92
C GLU A 11 -27.02 -25.47 -24.44
N THR A 12 -25.74 -25.37 -24.05
CA THR A 12 -24.65 -24.62 -24.71
C THR A 12 -24.48 -23.11 -24.48
N LYS A 13 -24.04 -22.73 -23.26
CA LYS A 13 -22.70 -22.14 -23.02
C LYS A 13 -22.47 -22.00 -21.51
N PRO A 14 -21.48 -22.66 -20.89
CA PRO A 14 -21.19 -22.39 -19.50
C PRO A 14 -20.58 -20.99 -19.41
N LEU A 15 -21.31 -20.08 -18.77
CA LEU A 15 -20.73 -18.87 -18.17
C LEU A 15 -19.94 -19.28 -16.92
N SER A 16 -19.06 -20.27 -17.05
CA SER A 16 -18.16 -20.71 -16.00
C SER A 16 -17.01 -19.73 -15.99
N ASN A 17 -17.01 -18.80 -15.04
CA ASN A 17 -15.79 -18.25 -14.44
C ASN A 17 -16.05 -17.19 -13.37
N LEU A 18 -17.31 -16.85 -13.05
CA LEU A 18 -17.57 -15.82 -12.02
C LEU A 18 -17.69 -16.35 -10.58
N ASP A 19 -17.79 -17.67 -10.37
CA ASP A 19 -18.05 -18.26 -9.04
C ASP A 19 -16.85 -18.97 -8.38
N HIS A 20 -15.67 -18.98 -9.02
CA HIS A 20 -14.51 -19.71 -8.47
C HIS A 20 -13.23 -18.88 -8.50
N SER A 21 -13.16 -17.81 -7.69
CA SER A 21 -11.91 -17.07 -7.42
C SER A 21 -10.77 -17.95 -6.84
N TYR A 22 -11.09 -19.18 -6.46
CA TYR A 22 -10.17 -20.19 -5.95
C TYR A 22 -9.96 -21.39 -6.89
N ALA A 23 -10.59 -21.42 -8.07
CA ALA A 23 -10.32 -22.50 -9.03
C ALA A 23 -8.87 -22.38 -9.53
N LEU A 24 -8.16 -23.50 -9.50
CA LEU A 24 -6.85 -23.60 -10.11
C LEU A 24 -7.01 -23.52 -11.63
N PRO A 25 -6.11 -22.80 -12.34
CA PRO A 25 -6.06 -22.85 -13.79
C PRO A 25 -5.96 -24.30 -14.27
N ALA A 26 -6.57 -24.58 -15.43
CA ALA A 26 -6.50 -25.90 -16.05
C ALA A 26 -5.06 -26.28 -16.47
N ASP A 27 -4.21 -25.28 -16.78
CA ASP A 27 -2.79 -25.48 -17.11
C ASP A 27 -1.90 -25.15 -15.90
N PRO A 28 -1.05 -26.10 -15.44
CA PRO A 28 -0.03 -25.85 -14.42
C PRO A 28 0.91 -24.67 -14.76
N THR A 29 1.13 -24.39 -16.05
CA THR A 29 1.96 -23.29 -16.54
C THR A 29 1.34 -21.94 -16.16
N ASP A 30 0.03 -21.78 -16.35
CA ASP A 30 -0.70 -20.56 -15.98
C ASP A 30 -0.69 -20.32 -14.47
N LEU A 31 -0.72 -21.40 -13.68
CA LEU A 31 -0.57 -21.27 -12.23
C LEU A 31 0.82 -20.77 -11.85
N LYS A 32 1.87 -21.31 -12.51
CA LYS A 32 3.26 -20.91 -12.28
C LYS A 32 3.52 -19.46 -12.68
N THR A 33 3.01 -19.01 -13.82
CA THR A 33 3.15 -17.62 -14.27
C THR A 33 2.49 -16.65 -13.29
N ARG A 34 1.24 -16.93 -12.88
CA ARG A 34 0.52 -16.13 -11.87
C ARG A 34 1.28 -16.05 -10.55
N LEU A 35 1.88 -17.16 -10.11
CA LEU A 35 2.69 -17.18 -8.89
C LEU A 35 3.94 -16.29 -9.05
N SER A 36 4.68 -16.44 -10.14
CA SER A 36 5.87 -15.61 -10.43
C SER A 36 5.53 -14.12 -10.51
N GLU A 37 4.44 -13.75 -11.16
CA GLU A 37 3.95 -12.37 -11.23
C GLU A 37 3.56 -11.83 -9.85
N ALA A 38 2.83 -12.62 -9.05
CA ALA A 38 2.44 -12.23 -7.70
C ALA A 38 3.67 -11.98 -6.82
N LEU A 39 4.68 -12.86 -6.88
CA LEU A 39 5.94 -12.69 -6.17
C LEU A 39 6.68 -11.42 -6.62
N ALA A 40 6.81 -11.19 -7.93
CA ALA A 40 7.44 -9.97 -8.45
C ALA A 40 6.72 -8.69 -7.99
N ARG A 41 5.38 -8.71 -7.92
CA ARG A 41 4.59 -7.59 -7.40
C ARG A 41 4.85 -7.36 -5.91
N VAL A 42 4.91 -8.42 -5.10
CA VAL A 42 5.24 -8.31 -3.67
C VAL A 42 6.62 -7.69 -3.48
N GLU A 43 7.63 -8.21 -4.17
CA GLU A 43 9.00 -7.67 -4.09
C GLU A 43 9.07 -6.19 -4.51
N SER A 44 8.30 -5.79 -5.52
CA SER A 44 8.24 -4.41 -5.95
C SER A 44 7.62 -3.50 -4.89
N LEU A 45 6.47 -3.91 -4.33
CA LEU A 45 5.80 -3.15 -3.29
C LEU A 45 6.67 -3.01 -2.04
N GLU A 46 7.38 -4.06 -1.64
CA GLU A 46 8.31 -3.99 -0.53
C GLU A 46 9.47 -3.00 -0.78
N ARG A 47 10.01 -2.97 -2.00
CA ARG A 47 11.01 -1.96 -2.40
C ARG A 47 10.43 -0.55 -2.33
N ASP A 48 9.22 -0.35 -2.84
CA ASP A 48 8.57 0.95 -2.84
C ASP A 48 8.27 1.44 -1.43
N MET A 49 7.78 0.56 -0.54
CA MET A 49 7.61 0.87 0.88
C MET A 49 8.91 1.30 1.55
N ARG A 50 10.03 0.59 1.28
CA ARG A 50 11.35 0.99 1.78
C ARG A 50 11.77 2.35 1.24
N ASN A 51 11.52 2.62 -0.04
CA ASN A 51 11.88 3.88 -0.69
C ASN A 51 11.09 5.07 -0.16
N VAL A 52 9.79 4.91 0.07
CA VAL A 52 8.93 5.93 0.67
C VAL A 52 9.40 6.26 2.09
N LYS A 53 9.65 5.24 2.92
CA LYS A 53 10.20 5.44 4.27
C LYS A 53 11.53 6.19 4.25
N LYS A 54 12.44 5.85 3.33
CA LYS A 54 13.72 6.56 3.17
C LYS A 54 13.52 8.02 2.72
N ARG A 55 12.58 8.30 1.83
CA ARG A 55 12.26 9.67 1.40
C ARG A 55 11.71 10.50 2.56
N GLU A 56 10.79 9.94 3.32
CA GLU A 56 10.24 10.56 4.53
C GLU A 56 11.36 10.84 5.55
N GLN A 57 12.23 9.88 5.81
CA GLN A 57 13.34 10.05 6.74
C GLN A 57 14.31 11.13 6.28
N ARG A 58 14.65 11.20 4.99
CA ARG A 58 15.52 12.26 4.46
C ARG A 58 14.89 13.64 4.63
N ALA A 59 13.59 13.77 4.36
CA ALA A 59 12.89 15.03 4.54
C ALA A 59 12.88 15.46 6.02
N LYS A 60 12.62 14.52 6.95
CA LYS A 60 12.68 14.79 8.40
C LYS A 60 14.08 15.23 8.82
N ASN A 61 15.12 14.50 8.43
CA ASN A 61 16.50 14.84 8.79
C ASN A 61 16.91 16.21 8.25
N MET A 62 16.51 16.54 7.02
CA MET A 62 16.78 17.85 6.42
C MET A 62 16.10 18.98 7.21
N VAL A 63 14.85 18.80 7.60
CA VAL A 63 14.13 19.80 8.43
C VAL A 63 14.81 19.96 9.79
N LEU A 64 15.20 18.86 10.44
CA LEU A 64 15.91 18.90 11.73
C LEU A 64 17.24 19.65 11.62
N ALA A 65 18.06 19.32 10.61
CA ALA A 65 19.34 19.98 10.39
C ALA A 65 19.19 21.49 10.13
N LEU A 66 18.15 21.89 9.38
CA LEU A 66 17.85 23.31 9.15
C LEU A 66 17.39 24.02 10.43
N LEU A 67 16.59 23.35 11.28
CA LEU A 67 16.17 23.91 12.56
C LEU A 67 17.36 24.09 13.52
N GLU A 68 18.26 23.11 13.59
CA GLU A 68 19.50 23.20 14.37
C GLU A 68 20.38 24.38 13.91
N ASP A 69 20.55 24.56 12.59
CA ASP A 69 21.33 25.67 12.04
C ASP A 69 20.70 27.05 12.35
N LEU A 70 19.37 27.15 12.28
CA LEU A 70 18.65 28.39 12.66
C LEU A 70 18.76 28.68 14.15
N ASP A 71 18.63 27.67 14.99
CA ASP A 71 18.76 27.78 16.45
C ASP A 71 20.17 28.23 16.84
N GLY A 72 21.20 27.59 16.27
CA GLY A 72 22.60 27.97 16.49
C GLY A 72 22.94 29.40 16.06
N LYS A 73 22.17 29.97 15.11
CA LYS A 73 22.29 31.37 14.67
C LYS A 73 21.35 32.33 15.41
N ASN A 74 20.56 31.84 16.37
CA ASN A 74 19.50 32.59 17.05
C ASN A 74 18.49 33.26 16.09
N LEU A 75 18.18 32.60 14.97
CA LEU A 75 17.25 33.11 13.95
C LEU A 75 15.81 32.61 14.13
N ILE A 76 15.54 31.79 15.16
CA ILE A 76 14.19 31.33 15.48
C ILE A 76 13.46 32.43 16.25
N ASN A 77 12.56 33.13 15.57
CA ASN A 77 11.70 34.14 16.20
C ASN A 77 10.46 33.53 16.88
N GLU A 78 9.75 34.33 17.68
CA GLU A 78 8.58 33.86 18.45
C GLU A 78 7.41 33.39 17.56
N GLU A 79 7.21 34.01 16.39
CA GLU A 79 6.19 33.57 15.44
C GLU A 79 6.48 32.16 14.92
N LEU A 80 7.73 31.91 14.50
CA LEU A 80 8.19 30.61 14.03
C LEU A 80 8.11 29.58 15.15
N LYS A 81 8.53 29.93 16.36
CA LYS A 81 8.45 29.07 17.55
C LYS A 81 7.02 28.65 17.86
N HIS A 82 6.07 29.59 17.81
CA HIS A 82 4.64 29.29 17.99
C HIS A 82 4.13 28.32 16.91
N LYS A 83 4.49 28.54 15.63
CA LYS A 83 4.13 27.62 14.53
C LYS A 83 4.74 26.23 14.74
N LEU A 84 6.02 26.14 15.10
CA LEU A 84 6.68 24.87 15.36
C LEU A 84 6.01 24.10 16.51
N ASN A 85 5.65 24.80 17.59
CA ASN A 85 4.92 24.21 18.71
C ASN A 85 3.54 23.67 18.29
N PHE A 86 2.82 24.37 17.41
CA PHE A 86 1.55 23.89 16.86
C PHE A 86 1.70 22.57 16.07
N TYR A 87 2.79 22.40 15.32
CA TYR A 87 3.05 21.19 14.55
C TYR A 87 3.74 20.07 15.36
N SER A 88 4.42 20.40 16.46
CA SER A 88 5.11 19.44 17.34
C SER A 88 4.15 18.37 17.89
N GLY A 89 2.93 18.75 18.28
CA GLY A 89 1.91 17.79 18.71
C GLY A 89 1.40 16.82 17.62
N LYS A 90 1.66 17.12 16.35
CA LYS A 90 1.23 16.30 15.19
C LYS A 90 2.34 15.38 14.67
N MET A 91 3.60 15.66 15.00
CA MET A 91 4.74 14.85 14.62
C MET A 91 5.22 14.03 15.81
N LYS A 92 4.72 12.78 15.98
CA LYS A 92 5.37 11.85 16.92
C LYS A 92 6.72 11.43 16.34
N ILE A 93 7.76 12.20 16.66
CA ILE A 93 9.15 11.83 16.43
C ILE A 93 9.48 10.75 17.45
N LYS A 94 9.41 9.47 17.06
CA LYS A 94 10.06 8.43 17.86
C LYS A 94 11.57 8.61 17.67
N SER A 95 12.22 9.03 18.75
CA SER A 95 13.68 9.03 18.86
C SER A 95 14.24 7.62 18.83
#